data_AF-A0A3D5PZL5-F1
#
_entry.id   AF-A0A3D5PZL5-F1
#
_cell.length_a   1.000
_cell.length_b   1.000
_cell.length_c   1.000
_cell.angle_alpha   90.00
_cell.angle_beta   90.00
_cell.angle_gamma   90.00
#
_symmetry.space_group_name_H-M   'P 1'
#
loop_
_entity.id
_entity.type
_entity.pdbx_description
1 polymer ?
#
loop_
_entity_poly.entity_id
_entity_poly.type
_entity_poly.pdbx_seq_one_letter_code
_entity_poly.pdbx_strand_id
1 'polypeptide(L)'
;MPYHLRSILAYLALLAAVLSPVPGMELAGAVAVSLAVVLGWRDMRWVPRAVFAVAVLMLLFALGHDPGLVVTAAGNMTRLAGLVLAVMLLSSVLGRSRDLQRISASLFGGKPLTRYLSLAYGTSLVSVPLNFGSVAVVGSLVAERLNRHGDSAATRNATRAVLRGFGVAPIFSPLSISVVLTLTLLPGLGIAPLLSLAIPFSVLLVLAGLRWREPEPALELPAPQPRAGVASWLRFTGMILAVCAGVFWLSHDYQLSYAHAVALSCLGAVLVYRLTELLHGERHPVSGMANVSNELAIVGGSAFIGAVISGMVLGQMSGDPQLPVWLWAVLAACVPWLFYVAGLGGMNPIVVGTLVGGVLGSVWPGGAEIGLGIAMVTGWGITAFGTPFAANALIMERLTGYRARDASFRWSLALSLSGLGIASLLSASLTLWLA
;
A
#
# COMPACT_ATOMS: atom_id res chain seq x y z
N MET A 1 29.29 -6.30 7.11
CA MET A 1 28.75 -6.34 8.50
C MET A 1 27.43 -5.60 8.72
N PRO A 2 27.17 -4.35 8.27
CA PRO A 2 25.96 -3.62 8.66
C PRO A 2 24.64 -4.20 8.13
N TYR A 3 24.66 -4.88 6.97
CA TYR A 3 23.45 -5.48 6.37
C TYR A 3 22.85 -6.61 7.21
N HIS A 4 23.66 -7.50 7.80
CA HIS A 4 23.16 -8.59 8.64
C HIS A 4 22.51 -8.06 9.93
N LEU A 5 23.15 -7.09 10.57
CA LEU A 5 22.64 -6.46 11.79
C LEU A 5 21.30 -5.74 11.54
N ARG A 6 21.19 -5.00 10.43
CA ARG A 6 19.92 -4.36 10.02
C ARG A 6 18.81 -5.38 9.81
N SER A 7 19.12 -6.50 9.16
CA SER A 7 18.13 -7.57 8.96
C SER A 7 17.70 -8.18 10.29
N ILE A 8 18.63 -8.41 11.23
CA ILE A 8 18.31 -8.93 12.57
C ILE A 8 17.39 -7.96 13.31
N LEU A 9 17.69 -6.66 13.30
CA LEU A 9 16.85 -5.65 13.96
C LEU A 9 15.46 -5.55 13.33
N ALA A 10 15.34 -5.69 12.00
CA ALA A 10 14.04 -5.76 11.35
C ALA A 10 13.24 -6.99 11.79
N TYR A 11 13.89 -8.15 11.92
CA TYR A 11 13.23 -9.35 12.46
C TYR A 11 12.85 -9.22 13.94
N LEU A 12 13.69 -8.57 14.75
CA LEU A 12 13.36 -8.27 16.15
C LEU A 12 12.19 -7.29 16.26
N ALA A 13 12.14 -6.26 15.41
CA ALA A 13 11.01 -5.35 15.33
C ALA A 13 9.71 -6.09 14.94
N LEU A 14 9.79 -7.00 13.97
CA LEU A 14 8.66 -7.83 13.57
C LEU A 14 8.19 -8.75 14.71
N LEU A 15 9.12 -9.39 15.41
CA LEU A 15 8.81 -10.24 16.56
C LEU A 15 8.17 -9.42 17.70
N ALA A 16 8.73 -8.26 18.01
CA ALA A 16 8.19 -7.35 19.01
C ALA A 16 6.79 -6.84 18.65
N ALA A 17 6.52 -6.59 17.36
CA ALA A 17 5.19 -6.22 16.90
C ALA A 17 4.18 -7.37 17.02
N VAL A 18 4.59 -8.61 16.74
CA VAL A 18 3.75 -9.81 16.96
C VAL A 18 3.45 -10.01 18.44
N LEU A 19 4.44 -9.78 19.29
CA LEU A 19 4.34 -9.90 20.74
C LEU A 19 3.89 -8.60 21.42
N SER A 20 3.34 -7.63 20.68
CA SER A 20 2.90 -6.35 21.24
C SER A 20 1.90 -6.44 22.40
N PRO A 21 1.05 -7.49 22.55
CA PRO A 21 0.21 -7.62 23.73
C PRO A 21 1.01 -7.86 25.02
N VAL A 22 2.28 -8.26 24.92
CA VAL A 22 3.18 -8.44 26.06
C VAL A 22 3.75 -7.08 26.48
N PRO A 23 3.68 -6.72 27.78
CA PRO A 23 4.21 -5.45 28.28
C PRO A 23 5.66 -5.21 27.85
N GLY A 24 5.94 -4.00 27.37
CA GLY A 24 7.29 -3.58 26.96
C GLY A 24 7.70 -3.96 25.53
N MET A 25 6.97 -4.86 24.85
CA MET A 25 7.28 -5.22 23.46
C MET A 25 7.04 -4.06 22.48
N GLU A 26 6.08 -3.19 22.76
CA GLU A 26 5.85 -1.97 21.99
C GLU A 26 7.07 -1.04 21.99
N LEU A 27 7.71 -0.87 23.15
CA LEU A 27 8.91 -0.04 23.28
C LEU A 27 10.12 -0.73 22.64
N ALA A 28 10.28 -2.04 22.87
CA ALA A 28 11.35 -2.83 22.27
C ALA A 28 11.28 -2.81 20.74
N GLY A 29 10.07 -2.89 20.17
CA GLY A 29 9.83 -2.75 18.73
C GLY A 29 10.25 -1.37 18.21
N ALA A 30 9.84 -0.29 18.89
CA ALA A 30 10.18 1.08 18.48
C ALA A 30 11.70 1.32 18.52
N VAL A 31 12.38 0.78 19.53
CA VAL A 31 13.85 0.81 19.63
C VAL A 31 14.48 0.00 18.50
N ALA A 32 14.02 -1.22 18.24
CA ALA A 32 14.56 -2.06 17.16
C ALA A 32 14.39 -1.41 15.78
N VAL A 33 13.21 -0.82 15.52
CA VAL A 33 12.94 -0.05 14.30
C VAL A 33 13.87 1.16 14.20
N SER A 34 14.00 1.94 15.27
CA SER A 34 14.86 3.13 15.30
C SER A 34 16.32 2.77 15.05
N LEU A 35 16.84 1.71 15.67
CA LEU A 35 18.19 1.21 15.43
C LEU A 35 18.37 0.72 13.98
N ALA A 36 17.39 0.00 13.42
CA ALA A 36 17.43 -0.45 12.03
C ALA A 36 17.46 0.72 11.03
N VAL A 37 16.78 1.83 11.37
CA VAL A 37 16.78 3.07 10.60
C VAL A 37 18.12 3.81 10.73
N VAL A 38 18.63 3.99 11.94
CA VAL A 38 19.92 4.66 12.20
C VAL A 38 21.08 3.93 11.51
N LEU A 39 21.14 2.61 11.60
CA LEU A 39 22.16 1.82 10.88
C LEU A 39 22.00 1.88 9.36
N GLY A 40 20.79 2.13 8.87
CA GLY A 40 20.49 2.30 7.45
C GLY A 40 20.64 3.73 6.94
N TRP A 41 20.99 4.69 7.80
CA TRP A 41 20.91 6.12 7.49
C TRP A 41 21.61 6.51 6.19
N ARG A 42 22.82 5.99 5.95
CA ARG A 42 23.62 6.28 4.75
C ARG A 42 23.00 5.81 3.44
N ASP A 43 22.21 4.73 3.48
CA ASP A 43 21.56 4.15 2.31
C ASP A 43 20.15 4.71 2.08
N MET A 44 19.63 5.48 3.03
CA MET A 44 18.26 6.01 2.97
C MET A 44 18.12 7.18 2.00
N ARG A 45 16.93 7.28 1.41
CA ARG A 45 16.52 8.44 0.62
C ARG A 45 16.29 9.65 1.52
N TRP A 46 16.32 10.85 0.92
CA TRP A 46 16.09 12.12 1.62
C TRP A 46 14.78 12.16 2.41
N VAL A 47 13.66 11.77 1.81
CA VAL A 47 12.32 11.86 2.44
C VAL A 47 12.23 11.00 3.73
N PRO A 48 12.58 9.69 3.72
CA PRO A 48 12.68 8.89 4.94
C PRO A 48 13.57 9.50 6.04
N ARG A 49 14.70 10.12 5.67
CA ARG A 49 15.58 10.79 6.64
C ARG A 49 14.90 12.00 7.28
N ALA A 50 14.22 12.82 6.47
CA ALA A 50 13.48 13.98 6.97
C ALA A 50 12.36 13.55 7.92
N VAL A 51 11.56 12.54 7.55
CA VAL A 51 10.50 11.99 8.41
C VAL A 51 11.09 11.48 9.74
N PHE A 52 12.17 10.72 9.70
CA PHE A 52 12.80 10.23 10.93
C PHE A 52 13.38 11.36 11.78
N ALA A 53 13.98 12.38 11.17
CA ALA A 53 14.47 13.56 11.89
C ALA A 53 13.33 14.30 12.60
N VAL A 54 12.19 14.50 11.93
CA VAL A 54 11.00 15.08 12.55
C VAL A 54 10.47 14.18 13.67
N ALA A 55 10.47 12.85 13.51
CA ALA A 55 10.06 11.93 14.57
C ALA A 55 10.97 12.04 15.81
N VAL A 56 12.28 12.22 15.63
CA VAL A 56 13.23 12.48 16.73
C VAL A 56 12.93 13.83 17.40
N LEU A 57 12.63 14.89 16.63
CA LEU A 57 12.22 16.18 17.22
C LEU A 57 10.92 16.05 18.02
N MET A 58 9.95 15.28 17.51
CA MET A 58 8.69 15.02 18.21
C MET A 58 8.89 14.15 19.45
N LEU A 59 9.87 13.24 19.45
CA LEU A 59 10.27 12.50 20.64
C LEU A 59 10.83 13.43 21.71
N LEU A 60 11.75 14.35 21.35
CA LEU A 60 12.30 15.32 22.28
C LEU A 60 11.22 16.23 22.85
N PHE A 61 10.30 16.68 22.00
CA PHE A 61 9.12 17.45 22.40
C PHE A 61 8.23 16.67 23.38
N ALA A 62 7.87 15.43 23.04
CA ALA A 62 7.01 14.59 23.88
C ALA A 62 7.64 14.33 25.26
N LEU A 63 8.96 14.05 25.32
CA LEU A 63 9.67 13.88 26.58
C LEU A 63 9.66 15.13 27.46
N GLY A 64 9.65 16.33 26.85
CA GLY A 64 9.59 17.60 27.57
C GLY A 64 8.18 18.03 27.98
N HIS A 65 7.13 17.49 27.34
CA HIS A 65 5.74 17.90 27.57
C HIS A 65 4.94 16.86 28.35
N ASP A 66 4.87 15.63 27.85
CA ASP A 66 4.21 14.49 28.50
C ASP A 66 4.85 13.17 28.04
N PRO A 67 5.63 12.50 28.91
CA PRO A 67 6.25 11.20 28.60
C PRO A 67 5.24 10.11 28.22
N GLY A 68 3.97 10.21 28.63
CA GLY A 68 2.91 9.28 28.25
C GLY A 68 2.68 9.21 26.74
N LEU A 69 2.85 10.34 26.04
CA LEU A 69 2.74 10.42 24.58
C LEU A 69 3.77 9.53 23.86
N VAL A 70 4.95 9.35 24.46
CA VAL A 70 6.02 8.50 23.89
C VAL A 70 5.60 7.04 23.88
N VAL A 71 4.92 6.57 24.93
CA VAL A 71 4.47 5.17 25.02
C VAL A 71 3.42 4.88 23.95
N THR A 72 2.40 5.72 23.84
CA THR A 72 1.35 5.60 22.82
C THR A 72 1.94 5.67 21.40
N ALA A 73 2.86 6.61 21.17
CA ALA A 73 3.51 6.78 19.88
C ALA A 73 4.43 5.60 19.51
N ALA A 74 5.16 5.04 20.48
CA ALA A 74 5.96 3.84 20.32
C ALA A 74 5.10 2.62 19.99
N GLY A 75 3.94 2.47 20.64
CA GLY A 75 2.94 1.46 20.30
C GLY A 75 2.50 1.55 18.84
N ASN A 76 2.04 2.73 18.39
CA ASN A 76 1.63 2.95 17.00
C ASN A 76 2.76 2.66 15.99
N MET A 77 3.97 3.12 16.29
CA MET A 77 5.16 2.87 15.48
C MET A 77 5.44 1.38 15.33
N THR A 78 5.45 0.63 16.43
CA THR A 78 5.71 -0.82 16.44
C THR A 78 4.65 -1.59 15.66
N ARG A 79 3.37 -1.27 15.87
CA ARG A 79 2.25 -1.90 15.15
C ARG A 79 2.38 -1.74 13.64
N LEU A 80 2.54 -0.51 13.17
CA LEU A 80 2.56 -0.20 11.75
C LEU A 80 3.88 -0.65 11.08
N ALA A 81 5.00 -0.59 11.80
CA ALA A 81 6.26 -1.18 11.33
C ALA A 81 6.16 -2.71 11.16
N GLY A 82 5.59 -3.41 12.15
CA GLY A 82 5.37 -4.85 12.10
C GLY A 82 4.48 -5.28 10.94
N LEU A 83 3.39 -4.54 10.71
CA LEU A 83 2.53 -4.71 9.54
C LEU A 83 3.32 -4.65 8.23
N VAL A 84 4.10 -3.58 8.02
CA VAL A 84 4.82 -3.39 6.75
C VAL A 84 5.90 -4.45 6.58
N LEU A 85 6.61 -4.82 7.64
CA LEU A 85 7.59 -5.91 7.61
C LEU A 85 6.94 -7.25 7.26
N ALA A 86 5.78 -7.58 7.84
CA ALA A 86 5.05 -8.81 7.55
C ALA A 86 4.59 -8.87 6.09
N VAL A 87 4.03 -7.77 5.59
CA VAL A 87 3.57 -7.64 4.20
C VAL A 87 4.74 -7.72 3.21
N MET A 88 5.87 -7.08 3.50
CA MET A 88 7.08 -7.16 2.68
C MET A 88 7.68 -8.57 2.67
N LEU A 89 7.65 -9.26 3.82
CA LEU A 89 8.11 -10.65 3.90
C LEU A 89 7.24 -11.58 3.07
N LEU A 90 5.92 -11.44 3.18
CA LEU A 90 4.96 -12.18 2.34
C LEU A 90 5.22 -11.91 0.86
N SER A 91 5.36 -10.64 0.48
CA SER A 91 5.65 -10.24 -0.91
C SER A 91 6.94 -10.86 -1.43
N SER A 92 8.00 -10.91 -0.61
CA SER A 92 9.29 -11.52 -0.96
C SER A 92 9.17 -13.02 -1.21
N VAL A 93 8.39 -13.71 -0.38
CA VAL A 93 8.16 -15.16 -0.49
C VAL A 93 7.32 -15.48 -1.73
N LEU A 94 6.20 -14.78 -1.92
CA LEU A 94 5.29 -15.04 -3.03
C LEU A 94 5.85 -14.64 -4.38
N GLY A 95 6.71 -13.61 -4.41
CA GLY A 95 7.37 -13.14 -5.63
C GLY A 95 8.22 -14.20 -6.32
N ARG A 96 8.59 -15.27 -5.60
CA ARG A 96 9.40 -16.40 -6.11
C ARG A 96 8.55 -17.59 -6.57
N SER A 97 7.24 -17.56 -6.38
CA SER A 97 6.38 -18.72 -6.65
C SER A 97 6.24 -18.99 -8.16
N ARG A 98 6.27 -20.28 -8.53
CA ARG A 98 6.08 -20.72 -9.93
C ARG A 98 4.67 -20.42 -10.45
N ASP A 99 3.66 -20.48 -9.58
CA ASP A 99 2.28 -20.16 -9.94
C ASP A 99 2.13 -18.70 -10.35
N LEU A 100 2.80 -17.78 -9.65
CA LEU A 100 2.81 -16.37 -10.01
C LEU A 100 3.43 -16.12 -11.39
N GLN A 101 4.54 -16.79 -11.72
CA GLN A 101 5.19 -16.67 -13.03
C GLN A 101 4.26 -17.16 -14.17
N ARG A 102 3.52 -18.24 -13.94
CA ARG A 102 2.52 -18.75 -14.90
C ARG A 102 1.34 -17.79 -15.05
N ILE A 103 0.83 -17.28 -13.93
CA ILE A 103 -0.27 -16.30 -13.92
C ILE A 103 0.13 -15.06 -14.71
N SER A 104 1.27 -14.45 -14.38
CA SER A 104 1.73 -13.21 -15.02
C SER A 104 1.94 -13.37 -16.52
N ALA A 105 2.51 -14.50 -16.97
CA ALA A 105 2.66 -14.80 -18.40
C ALA A 105 1.32 -14.90 -19.13
N SER A 106 0.28 -15.45 -18.48
CA SER A 106 -1.04 -15.65 -19.09
C SER A 106 -1.86 -14.37 -19.28
N LEU A 107 -1.54 -13.29 -18.55
CA LEU A 107 -2.30 -12.04 -18.57
C LEU A 107 -2.26 -11.30 -19.92
N PHE A 108 -1.33 -11.67 -20.78
CA PHE A 108 -1.07 -10.95 -22.01
C PHE A 108 -1.74 -11.57 -23.25
N GLY A 109 -2.59 -12.58 -23.07
CA GLY A 109 -3.32 -13.23 -24.15
C GLY A 109 -4.51 -12.41 -24.69
N GLY A 110 -4.95 -12.73 -25.90
CA GLY A 110 -6.24 -12.29 -26.44
C GLY A 110 -6.20 -10.99 -27.27
N LYS A 111 -7.41 -10.51 -27.59
CA LYS A 111 -7.67 -9.30 -28.39
C LYS A 111 -7.22 -8.04 -27.62
N PRO A 112 -6.98 -6.90 -28.30
CA PRO A 112 -6.53 -5.66 -27.66
C PRO A 112 -7.30 -5.30 -26.39
N LEU A 113 -8.64 -5.27 -26.46
CA LEU A 113 -9.51 -4.92 -25.32
C LEU A 113 -9.36 -5.89 -24.15
N THR A 114 -9.52 -7.18 -24.41
CA THR A 114 -9.44 -8.23 -23.38
C THR A 114 -8.06 -8.30 -22.76
N ARG A 115 -6.99 -8.05 -23.53
CA ARG A 115 -5.62 -8.02 -23.04
C ARG A 115 -5.38 -6.89 -22.06
N TYR A 116 -5.86 -5.67 -22.37
CA TYR A 116 -5.75 -4.55 -21.42
C TYR A 116 -6.51 -4.83 -20.13
N LEU A 117 -7.74 -5.35 -20.22
CA LEU A 117 -8.53 -5.67 -19.03
C LEU A 117 -7.87 -6.81 -18.24
N SER A 118 -7.38 -7.85 -18.91
CA SER A 118 -6.65 -8.95 -18.27
C SER A 118 -5.38 -8.45 -17.57
N LEU A 119 -4.63 -7.54 -18.20
CA LEU A 119 -3.44 -6.94 -17.58
C LEU A 119 -3.80 -6.03 -16.41
N ALA A 120 -4.85 -5.21 -16.53
CA ALA A 120 -5.26 -4.29 -15.46
C ALA A 120 -5.79 -5.06 -14.24
N TYR A 121 -6.78 -5.94 -14.43
CA TYR A 121 -7.34 -6.76 -13.35
C TYR A 121 -6.37 -7.82 -12.84
N GLY A 122 -5.61 -8.43 -13.74
CA GLY A 122 -4.58 -9.40 -13.37
C GLY A 122 -3.49 -8.76 -12.52
N THR A 123 -3.02 -7.57 -12.91
CA THR A 123 -2.06 -6.81 -12.08
C THR A 123 -2.70 -6.40 -10.76
N SER A 124 -3.95 -5.94 -10.73
CA SER A 124 -4.60 -5.57 -9.46
C SER A 124 -4.71 -6.74 -8.50
N LEU A 125 -5.06 -7.93 -9.00
CA LEU A 125 -5.19 -9.15 -8.19
C LEU A 125 -3.82 -9.66 -7.71
N VAL A 126 -2.82 -9.63 -8.58
CA VAL A 126 -1.42 -9.95 -8.22
C VAL A 126 -0.86 -8.94 -7.20
N SER A 127 -1.29 -7.68 -7.26
CA SER A 127 -0.87 -6.63 -6.33
C SER A 127 -1.40 -6.82 -4.91
N VAL A 128 -2.50 -7.55 -4.71
CA VAL A 128 -3.10 -7.78 -3.39
C VAL A 128 -2.07 -8.29 -2.37
N PRO A 129 -1.34 -9.40 -2.63
CA PRO A 129 -0.34 -9.88 -1.69
C PRO A 129 1.07 -9.33 -1.95
N LEU A 130 1.40 -8.93 -3.19
CA LEU A 130 2.77 -8.56 -3.57
C LEU A 130 3.06 -7.07 -3.43
N ASN A 131 2.03 -6.24 -3.27
CA ASN A 131 2.13 -4.78 -3.26
C ASN A 131 3.04 -4.31 -4.40
N PHE A 132 4.14 -3.59 -4.11
CA PHE A 132 5.09 -3.08 -5.09
C PHE A 132 5.76 -4.17 -5.95
N GLY A 133 5.89 -5.40 -5.45
CA GLY A 133 6.52 -6.52 -6.16
C GLY A 133 5.74 -6.96 -7.41
N SER A 134 4.44 -6.72 -7.46
CA SER A 134 3.58 -7.07 -8.61
C SER A 134 4.00 -6.37 -9.90
N VAL A 135 4.39 -5.09 -9.81
CA VAL A 135 4.80 -4.27 -10.96
C VAL A 135 6.14 -4.74 -11.50
N ALA A 136 7.05 -5.19 -10.63
CA ALA A 136 8.31 -5.79 -11.08
C ALA A 136 8.04 -7.08 -11.88
N VAL A 137 7.15 -7.94 -11.39
CA VAL A 137 6.80 -9.21 -12.03
C VAL A 137 6.09 -8.98 -13.37
N VAL A 138 4.99 -8.23 -13.40
CA VAL A 138 4.21 -8.03 -14.63
C VAL A 138 4.93 -7.06 -15.59
N GLY A 139 5.62 -6.05 -15.06
CA GLY A 139 6.39 -5.09 -15.86
C GLY A 139 7.58 -5.71 -16.59
N SER A 140 8.23 -6.73 -16.03
CA SER A 140 9.32 -7.44 -16.72
C SER A 140 8.83 -8.16 -17.98
N LEU A 141 7.59 -8.65 -17.99
CA LEU A 141 6.96 -9.24 -19.17
C LEU A 141 6.59 -8.20 -20.23
N VAL A 142 6.24 -6.97 -19.80
CA VAL A 142 6.08 -5.83 -20.72
C VAL A 142 7.42 -5.48 -21.35
N ALA A 143 8.49 -5.41 -20.56
CA ALA A 143 9.84 -5.13 -21.01
C ALA A 143 10.33 -6.17 -22.03
N GLU A 144 10.11 -7.46 -21.77
CA GLU A 144 10.48 -8.52 -22.71
C GLU A 144 9.80 -8.35 -24.07
N ARG A 145 8.52 -7.94 -24.09
CA ARG A 145 7.81 -7.67 -25.35
C ARG A 145 8.32 -6.46 -26.08
N LEU A 146 8.64 -5.41 -25.33
CA LEU A 146 9.23 -4.19 -25.86
C LEU A 146 10.59 -4.51 -26.51
N ASN A 147 11.42 -5.33 -25.86
CA ASN A 147 12.71 -5.75 -26.40
C ASN A 147 12.56 -6.61 -27.67
N ARG A 148 11.53 -7.46 -27.73
CA ARG A 148 11.30 -8.35 -28.90
C ARG A 148 10.62 -7.67 -30.09
N HIS A 149 9.65 -6.78 -29.85
CA HIS A 149 8.78 -6.24 -30.91
C HIS A 149 8.89 -4.72 -31.07
N GLY A 150 9.70 -4.05 -30.23
CA GLY A 150 9.82 -2.60 -30.21
C GLY A 150 8.63 -1.88 -29.58
N ASP A 151 8.74 -0.54 -29.55
CA ASP A 151 7.69 0.34 -29.07
C ASP A 151 6.46 0.27 -29.98
N SER A 152 5.28 0.14 -29.39
CA SER A 152 4.01 -0.01 -30.09
C SER A 152 2.85 0.40 -29.18
N ALA A 153 1.70 0.74 -29.79
CA ALA A 153 0.47 1.02 -29.05
C ALA A 153 0.09 -0.12 -28.09
N ALA A 154 0.39 -1.37 -28.48
CA ALA A 154 0.18 -2.56 -27.65
C ALA A 154 1.04 -2.57 -26.38
N THR A 155 2.33 -2.25 -26.48
CA THR A 155 3.24 -2.22 -25.32
C THR A 155 2.94 -1.02 -24.41
N ARG A 156 2.64 0.15 -24.98
CA ARG A 156 2.20 1.33 -24.21
C ARG A 156 0.89 1.09 -23.47
N ASN A 157 -0.10 0.47 -24.13
CA ASN A 157 -1.36 0.07 -23.47
C ASN A 157 -1.13 -0.99 -22.38
N ALA A 158 -0.20 -1.91 -22.57
CA ALA A 158 0.18 -2.87 -21.53
C ALA A 158 0.81 -2.15 -20.33
N THR A 159 1.73 -1.21 -20.54
CA THR A 159 2.30 -0.37 -19.48
C THR A 159 1.22 0.40 -18.72
N ARG A 160 0.27 1.04 -19.44
CA ARG A 160 -0.89 1.72 -18.83
C ARG A 160 -1.73 0.77 -18.00
N ALA A 161 -2.04 -0.41 -18.53
CA ALA A 161 -2.85 -1.42 -17.84
C ALA A 161 -2.19 -1.88 -16.54
N VAL A 162 -0.88 -2.19 -16.56
CA VAL A 162 -0.13 -2.61 -15.37
C VAL A 162 -0.09 -1.50 -14.33
N LEU A 163 0.24 -0.26 -14.71
CA LEU A 163 0.29 0.85 -13.76
C LEU A 163 -1.09 1.14 -13.15
N ARG A 164 -2.15 1.22 -13.96
CA ARG A 164 -3.52 1.48 -13.49
C ARG A 164 -4.05 0.32 -12.65
N GLY A 165 -3.78 -0.92 -13.05
CA GLY A 165 -4.13 -2.14 -12.31
C GLY A 165 -3.46 -2.18 -10.94
N PHE A 166 -2.17 -1.90 -10.88
CA PHE A 166 -1.48 -1.73 -9.60
C PHE A 166 -2.08 -0.60 -8.78
N GLY A 167 -2.35 0.55 -9.38
CA GLY A 167 -2.84 1.71 -8.65
C GLY A 167 -4.24 1.54 -8.07
N VAL A 168 -5.11 0.71 -8.65
CA VAL A 168 -6.41 0.40 -8.02
C VAL A 168 -6.32 -0.62 -6.89
N ALA A 169 -5.28 -1.45 -6.82
CA ALA A 169 -5.16 -2.47 -5.77
C ALA A 169 -5.11 -1.88 -4.34
N PRO A 170 -4.36 -0.79 -4.06
CA PRO A 170 -4.42 -0.08 -2.78
C PRO A 170 -5.79 0.48 -2.40
N ILE A 171 -6.73 0.60 -3.34
CA ILE A 171 -8.06 1.14 -3.08
C ILE A 171 -8.93 0.07 -2.41
N PHE A 172 -8.91 -1.17 -2.91
CA PHE A 172 -9.85 -2.21 -2.50
C PHE A 172 -9.23 -3.41 -1.77
N SER A 173 -7.91 -3.56 -1.77
CA SER A 173 -7.28 -4.77 -1.25
C SER A 173 -7.21 -4.76 0.28
N PRO A 174 -7.79 -5.76 0.98
CA PRO A 174 -7.69 -5.89 2.43
C PRO A 174 -6.25 -5.98 2.95
N LEU A 175 -5.34 -6.50 2.12
CA LEU A 175 -3.92 -6.68 2.49
C LEU A 175 -3.04 -5.51 2.06
N SER A 176 -3.59 -4.52 1.34
CA SER A 176 -2.82 -3.35 0.95
C SER A 176 -2.52 -2.47 2.14
N ILE A 177 -1.29 -1.93 2.16
CA ILE A 177 -0.87 -0.99 3.19
C ILE A 177 -1.85 0.19 3.30
N SER A 178 -2.43 0.64 2.19
CA SER A 178 -3.43 1.72 2.15
C SER A 178 -4.69 1.42 2.97
N VAL A 179 -5.37 0.30 2.70
CA VAL A 179 -6.60 -0.07 3.43
C VAL A 179 -6.28 -0.36 4.90
N VAL A 180 -5.21 -1.12 5.17
CA VAL A 180 -4.85 -1.49 6.54
C VAL A 180 -4.50 -0.26 7.37
N LEU A 181 -3.71 0.66 6.81
CA LEU A 181 -3.35 1.91 7.47
C LEU A 181 -4.59 2.77 7.74
N THR A 182 -5.47 2.90 6.74
CA THR A 182 -6.72 3.67 6.87
C THR A 182 -7.57 3.14 8.02
N LEU A 183 -7.80 1.83 8.09
CA LEU A 183 -8.58 1.20 9.17
C LEU A 183 -7.87 1.23 10.53
N THR A 184 -6.54 1.37 10.54
CA THR A 184 -5.77 1.53 11.79
C THR A 184 -5.85 2.94 12.33
N LEU A 185 -5.90 3.93 11.44
CA LEU A 185 -5.97 5.36 11.80
C LEU A 185 -7.42 5.85 12.01
N LEU A 186 -8.40 5.12 11.47
CA LEU A 186 -9.84 5.37 11.63
C LEU A 186 -10.50 4.15 12.30
N PRO A 187 -10.38 3.99 13.63
CA PRO A 187 -10.81 2.78 14.32
C PRO A 187 -12.33 2.57 14.33
N GLY A 188 -13.13 3.63 14.12
CA GLY A 188 -14.59 3.52 13.98
C GLY A 188 -15.04 3.05 12.59
N LEU A 189 -14.13 3.01 11.61
CA LEU A 189 -14.43 2.61 10.24
C LEU A 189 -14.31 1.09 10.08
N GLY A 190 -15.44 0.44 9.79
CA GLY A 190 -15.44 -0.96 9.39
C GLY A 190 -14.87 -1.18 7.97
N ILE A 191 -14.26 -2.35 7.75
CA ILE A 191 -13.78 -2.75 6.43
C ILE A 191 -14.90 -2.97 5.41
N ALA A 192 -16.04 -3.53 5.83
CA ALA A 192 -17.16 -3.81 4.94
C ALA A 192 -17.73 -2.54 4.26
N PRO A 193 -18.07 -1.45 5.00
CA PRO A 193 -18.55 -0.21 4.37
C PRO A 193 -17.45 0.47 3.52
N LEU A 194 -16.17 0.34 3.90
CA LEU A 194 -15.07 0.85 3.09
C LEU A 194 -14.99 0.12 1.73
N LEU A 195 -14.99 -1.22 1.75
CA LEU A 195 -14.83 -2.03 0.54
C LEU A 195 -16.07 -2.02 -0.35
N SER A 196 -17.27 -1.88 0.20
CA SER A 196 -18.51 -1.81 -0.58
C SER A 196 -18.52 -0.61 -1.54
N LEU A 197 -17.81 0.47 -1.19
CA LEU A 197 -17.64 1.66 -2.04
C LEU A 197 -16.31 1.64 -2.82
N ALA A 198 -15.23 1.16 -2.20
CA ALA A 198 -13.91 1.13 -2.81
C ALA A 198 -13.80 0.13 -3.99
N ILE A 199 -14.47 -1.02 -3.92
CA ILE A 199 -14.47 -2.02 -5.00
C ILE A 199 -15.17 -1.47 -6.26
N PRO A 200 -16.42 -0.96 -6.20
CA PRO A 200 -17.05 -0.34 -7.36
C PRO A 200 -16.25 0.81 -7.93
N PHE A 201 -15.70 1.69 -7.08
CA PHE A 201 -14.85 2.79 -7.54
C PHE A 201 -13.63 2.28 -8.33
N SER A 202 -12.96 1.25 -7.83
CA SER A 202 -11.80 0.64 -8.48
C SER A 202 -12.15 0.04 -9.85
N VAL A 203 -13.27 -0.68 -9.93
CA VAL A 203 -13.79 -1.26 -11.18
C VAL A 203 -14.10 -0.15 -12.18
N LEU A 204 -14.84 0.87 -11.76
CA LEU A 204 -15.18 2.02 -12.61
C LEU A 204 -13.93 2.75 -13.11
N LEU A 205 -12.90 2.89 -12.27
CA LEU A 205 -11.66 3.55 -12.67
C LEU A 205 -10.88 2.74 -13.72
N VAL A 206 -10.82 1.41 -13.58
CA VAL A 206 -10.20 0.53 -14.59
C VAL A 206 -10.97 0.60 -15.92
N LEU A 207 -12.30 0.54 -15.86
CA LEU A 207 -13.17 0.62 -17.03
C LEU A 207 -13.08 2.00 -17.71
N ALA A 208 -13.08 3.09 -16.94
CA ALA A 208 -12.87 4.44 -17.46
C ALA A 208 -11.51 4.57 -18.17
N GLY A 209 -10.49 3.86 -17.69
CA GLY A 209 -9.17 3.78 -18.33
C GLY A 209 -9.20 3.29 -19.79
N LEU A 210 -10.24 2.56 -20.21
CA LEU A 210 -10.43 2.14 -21.61
C LEU A 210 -10.56 3.34 -22.56
N ARG A 211 -11.14 4.45 -22.11
CA ARG A 211 -11.36 5.65 -22.92
C ARG A 211 -10.05 6.31 -23.38
N TRP A 212 -9.00 6.15 -22.59
CA TRP A 212 -7.66 6.69 -22.81
C TRP A 212 -6.65 5.58 -23.08
N ARG A 213 -7.03 4.60 -23.90
CA ARG A 213 -6.09 3.71 -24.58
C ARG A 213 -5.65 4.31 -25.91
N GLU A 214 -4.47 3.92 -26.35
CA GLU A 214 -4.07 4.13 -27.74
C GLU A 214 -4.81 3.13 -28.64
N PRO A 215 -5.33 3.57 -29.80
CA PRO A 215 -5.91 2.65 -30.77
C PRO A 215 -4.82 1.70 -31.25
N GLU A 216 -5.12 0.40 -31.22
CA GLU A 216 -4.21 -0.62 -31.71
C GLU A 216 -4.67 -1.05 -33.11
N PRO A 217 -3.80 -1.03 -34.13
CA PRO A 217 -4.16 -1.51 -35.46
C PRO A 217 -4.57 -2.98 -35.37
N ALA A 218 -5.61 -3.35 -36.11
CA ALA A 218 -6.13 -4.71 -36.17
C ALA A 218 -5.19 -5.59 -37.02
N LEU A 219 -3.99 -5.88 -36.51
CA LEU A 219 -3.05 -6.79 -37.17
C LEU A 219 -2.57 -7.87 -36.21
N GLU A 220 -2.69 -9.10 -36.74
CA GLU A 220 -2.30 -10.43 -36.31
C GLU A 220 -2.57 -10.84 -34.85
N LEU A 221 -3.41 -11.88 -34.72
CA LEU A 221 -3.60 -12.64 -33.50
C LEU A 221 -2.20 -13.02 -32.95
N PRO A 222 -1.82 -12.53 -31.75
CA PRO A 222 -0.56 -12.93 -31.15
C PRO A 222 -0.53 -14.46 -31.05
N ALA A 223 0.63 -15.06 -31.30
CA ALA A 223 0.83 -16.50 -31.12
C ALA A 223 0.20 -16.98 -29.79
N PRO A 224 -0.44 -18.16 -29.76
CA PRO A 224 -1.09 -18.67 -28.57
C PRO A 224 -0.14 -18.59 -27.37
N GLN A 225 -0.46 -17.71 -26.42
CA GLN A 225 0.36 -17.61 -25.22
C GLN A 225 -0.01 -18.75 -24.27
N PRO A 226 0.97 -19.24 -23.48
CA PRO A 226 0.70 -20.24 -22.45
C PRO A 226 -0.42 -19.74 -21.54
N ARG A 227 -1.55 -20.46 -21.51
CA ARG A 227 -2.61 -20.18 -20.55
C ARG A 227 -2.13 -20.68 -19.19
N ALA A 228 -2.26 -19.85 -18.16
CA ALA A 228 -2.12 -20.34 -16.80
C ALA A 228 -3.19 -21.42 -16.59
N GLY A 229 -2.78 -22.58 -16.10
CA GLY A 229 -3.74 -23.61 -15.71
C GLY A 229 -4.67 -23.05 -14.63
N VAL A 230 -5.96 -23.43 -14.69
CA VAL A 230 -6.97 -23.03 -13.68
C VAL A 230 -6.49 -23.33 -12.26
N ALA A 231 -5.71 -24.40 -12.08
CA ALA A 231 -5.10 -24.76 -10.81
C ALA A 231 -4.14 -23.69 -10.25
N SER A 232 -3.33 -23.03 -11.07
CA SER A 232 -2.41 -21.98 -10.59
C SER A 232 -3.18 -20.76 -10.11
N TRP A 233 -4.23 -20.35 -10.84
CA TRP A 233 -5.15 -19.29 -10.42
C TRP A 233 -5.89 -19.66 -9.13
N LEU A 234 -6.38 -20.89 -9.03
CA LEU A 234 -7.11 -21.36 -7.86
C LEU A 234 -6.21 -21.38 -6.60
N ARG A 235 -4.96 -21.85 -6.72
CA ARG A 235 -3.99 -21.84 -5.62
C ARG A 235 -3.64 -20.42 -5.18
N PHE A 236 -3.37 -19.54 -6.13
CA PHE A 236 -3.01 -18.15 -5.82
C PHE A 236 -4.17 -17.38 -5.17
N THR A 237 -5.37 -17.47 -5.75
CA THR A 237 -6.57 -16.85 -5.19
C THR A 237 -6.96 -17.51 -3.86
N GLY A 238 -6.87 -18.83 -3.75
CA GLY A 238 -7.15 -19.56 -2.52
C GLY A 238 -6.23 -19.14 -1.37
N MET A 239 -4.95 -18.91 -1.65
CA MET A 239 -4.01 -18.37 -0.67
C MET A 239 -4.36 -16.94 -0.25
N ILE A 240 -4.71 -16.05 -1.19
CA ILE A 240 -5.18 -14.69 -0.86
C ILE A 240 -6.42 -14.76 0.04
N LEU A 241 -7.39 -15.59 -0.33
CA LEU A 241 -8.60 -15.79 0.45
C LEU A 241 -8.31 -16.37 1.84
N ALA A 242 -7.36 -17.29 1.96
CA ALA A 242 -6.94 -17.85 3.24
C ALA A 242 -6.29 -16.78 4.15
N VAL A 243 -5.43 -15.92 3.59
CA VAL A 243 -4.85 -14.80 4.34
C VAL A 243 -5.96 -13.84 4.78
N CYS A 244 -6.84 -13.42 3.86
CA CYS A 244 -7.97 -12.55 4.20
C CYS A 244 -8.89 -13.16 5.27
N ALA A 245 -9.21 -14.46 5.16
CA ALA A 245 -10.01 -15.17 6.15
C ALA A 245 -9.32 -15.18 7.52
N GLY A 246 -8.00 -15.40 7.56
CA GLY A 246 -7.20 -15.27 8.77
C GLY A 246 -7.29 -13.87 9.39
N VAL A 247 -7.26 -12.81 8.56
CA VAL A 247 -7.41 -11.43 9.04
C VAL A 247 -8.78 -11.23 9.68
N PHE A 248 -9.85 -11.66 9.02
CA PHE A 248 -11.20 -11.52 9.54
C PHE A 248 -11.39 -12.29 10.84
N TRP A 249 -10.96 -13.55 10.88
CA TRP A 249 -10.98 -14.41 12.07
C TRP A 249 -10.24 -13.77 13.24
N LEU A 250 -8.99 -13.33 13.03
CA LEU A 250 -8.18 -12.68 14.07
C LEU A 250 -8.76 -11.33 14.52
N SER A 251 -9.32 -10.53 13.62
CA SER A 251 -9.89 -9.23 13.99
C SER A 251 -11.24 -9.34 14.69
N HIS A 252 -12.07 -10.32 14.33
CA HIS A 252 -13.43 -10.44 14.85
C HIS A 252 -13.49 -11.28 16.13
N ASP A 253 -12.87 -12.45 16.13
CA ASP A 253 -12.95 -13.39 17.25
C ASP A 253 -11.99 -13.02 18.39
N TYR A 254 -10.81 -12.48 18.07
CA TYR A 254 -9.80 -12.08 19.05
C TYR A 254 -9.73 -10.56 19.28
N GLN A 255 -10.58 -9.78 18.61
CA GLN A 255 -10.65 -8.30 18.73
C GLN A 255 -9.28 -7.62 18.55
N LEU A 256 -8.39 -8.24 17.75
CA LEU A 256 -7.09 -7.66 17.45
C LEU A 256 -7.27 -6.47 16.51
N SER A 257 -6.46 -5.43 16.70
CA SER A 257 -6.41 -4.32 15.75
C SER A 257 -6.14 -4.84 14.34
N TYR A 258 -6.77 -4.24 13.33
CA TYR A 258 -6.70 -4.72 11.95
C TYR A 258 -5.26 -4.90 11.43
N ALA A 259 -4.35 -3.95 11.73
CA ALA A 259 -2.93 -4.06 11.40
C ALA A 259 -2.25 -5.33 11.97
N HIS A 260 -2.53 -5.68 13.22
CA HIS A 260 -2.00 -6.90 13.85
C HIS A 260 -2.56 -8.16 13.22
N ALA A 261 -3.88 -8.20 12.97
CA ALA A 261 -4.53 -9.34 12.32
C ALA A 261 -3.93 -9.62 10.94
N VAL A 262 -3.64 -8.56 10.17
CA VAL A 262 -2.96 -8.63 8.88
C VAL A 262 -1.52 -9.11 9.03
N ALA A 263 -0.77 -8.55 9.98
CA ALA A 263 0.62 -8.95 10.22
C ALA A 263 0.72 -10.46 10.56
N LEU A 264 -0.12 -10.93 11.49
CA LEU A 264 -0.18 -12.34 11.89
C LEU A 264 -0.60 -13.26 10.75
N SER A 265 -1.61 -12.87 9.96
CA SER A 265 -2.07 -13.68 8.82
C SER A 265 -1.02 -13.79 7.72
N CYS A 266 -0.33 -12.68 7.41
CA CYS A 266 0.80 -12.66 6.48
C CYS A 266 1.95 -13.55 6.98
N LEU A 267 2.28 -13.47 8.27
CA LEU A 267 3.30 -14.31 8.89
C LEU A 267 2.93 -15.79 8.89
N GLY A 268 1.68 -16.12 9.21
CA GLY A 268 1.16 -17.48 9.14
C GLY A 268 1.34 -18.07 7.74
N ALA A 269 0.95 -17.32 6.70
CA ALA A 269 1.15 -17.74 5.32
C ALA A 269 2.64 -17.90 4.94
N VAL A 270 3.51 -17.00 5.39
CA VAL A 270 4.96 -17.13 5.21
C VAL A 270 5.49 -18.41 5.87
N LEU A 271 5.09 -18.69 7.12
CA LEU A 271 5.53 -19.87 7.86
C LEU A 271 5.04 -21.17 7.21
N VAL A 272 3.78 -21.22 6.78
CA VAL A 272 3.23 -22.37 6.04
C VAL A 272 4.01 -22.58 4.76
N TYR A 273 4.27 -21.53 3.98
CA TYR A 273 5.06 -21.64 2.76
C TYR A 273 6.48 -22.17 3.04
N ARG A 274 7.14 -21.64 4.07
CA ARG A 274 8.48 -22.11 4.48
C ARG A 274 8.51 -23.56 4.94
N LEU A 275 7.50 -23.98 5.71
CA LEU A 275 7.38 -25.36 6.14
C LEU A 275 7.17 -26.28 4.93
N THR A 276 6.35 -25.87 3.97
CA THR A 276 6.17 -26.64 2.73
C THR A 276 7.46 -26.74 1.92
N GLU A 277 8.25 -25.66 1.79
CA GLU A 277 9.57 -25.73 1.13
C GLU A 277 10.49 -26.73 1.82
N LEU A 278 10.56 -26.68 3.15
CA LEU A 278 11.40 -27.58 3.95
C LEU A 278 10.99 -29.05 3.78
N LEU A 279 9.69 -29.34 3.80
CA LEU A 279 9.14 -30.69 3.59
C LEU A 279 9.43 -31.23 2.19
N HIS A 280 9.51 -30.36 1.18
CA HIS A 280 9.88 -30.74 -0.19
C HIS A 280 11.40 -30.72 -0.44
N GLY A 281 12.21 -30.46 0.58
CA GLY A 281 13.68 -30.42 0.48
C GLY A 281 14.24 -29.16 -0.19
N GLU A 282 13.42 -28.14 -0.47
CA GLU A 282 13.86 -26.87 -1.03
C GLU A 282 14.43 -25.97 0.07
N ARG A 283 15.73 -25.66 0.02
CA ARG A 283 16.40 -24.79 1.01
C ARG A 283 16.66 -23.40 0.43
N HIS A 284 15.64 -22.57 0.37
CA HIS A 284 15.83 -21.17 0.00
C HIS A 284 16.27 -20.32 1.21
N PRO A 285 17.29 -19.46 1.07
CA PRO A 285 17.76 -18.61 2.16
C PRO A 285 16.66 -17.69 2.71
N VAL A 286 16.77 -17.34 3.98
CA VAL A 286 15.87 -16.37 4.65
C VAL A 286 15.88 -15.05 3.87
N SER A 287 14.70 -14.45 3.69
CA SER A 287 14.60 -13.19 2.94
C SER A 287 15.32 -12.08 3.71
N GLY A 288 16.34 -11.46 3.10
CA GLY A 288 17.04 -10.35 3.73
C GLY A 288 16.14 -9.14 3.89
N MET A 289 16.02 -8.63 5.12
CA MET A 289 15.26 -7.40 5.45
C MET A 289 16.16 -6.17 5.57
N ALA A 290 17.41 -6.24 5.11
CA ALA A 290 18.34 -5.13 5.34
C ALA A 290 17.93 -3.83 4.62
N ASN A 291 17.16 -3.90 3.54
CA ASN A 291 16.77 -2.74 2.74
C ASN A 291 15.45 -2.08 3.19
N VAL A 292 14.84 -2.51 4.29
CA VAL A 292 13.53 -2.02 4.76
C VAL A 292 13.60 -0.71 5.55
N SER A 293 14.80 -0.15 5.76
CA SER A 293 14.99 1.06 6.59
C SER A 293 14.24 2.28 6.06
N ASN A 294 14.06 2.41 4.73
CA ASN A 294 13.29 3.52 4.17
C ASN A 294 11.81 3.43 4.56
N GLU A 295 11.25 2.23 4.43
CA GLU A 295 9.86 1.91 4.72
C GLU A 295 9.59 2.02 6.22
N LEU A 296 10.50 1.50 7.05
CA LEU A 296 10.45 1.62 8.50
C LEU A 296 10.49 3.08 8.98
N ALA A 297 11.37 3.90 8.43
CA ALA A 297 11.45 5.32 8.78
C ALA A 297 10.20 6.09 8.36
N ILE A 298 9.67 5.81 7.17
CA ILE A 298 8.44 6.45 6.68
C ILE A 298 7.24 6.03 7.53
N VAL A 299 6.98 4.73 7.63
CA VAL A 299 5.77 4.19 8.26
C VAL A 299 5.83 4.41 9.76
N GLY A 300 6.93 3.97 10.38
CA GLY A 300 7.14 4.06 11.82
C GLY A 300 7.28 5.51 12.29
N GLY A 301 8.11 6.31 11.59
CA GLY A 301 8.32 7.71 11.94
C GLY A 301 7.05 8.54 11.81
N SER A 302 6.27 8.37 10.74
CA SER A 302 5.03 9.13 10.56
C SER A 302 3.92 8.66 11.51
N ALA A 303 3.86 7.36 11.83
CA ALA A 303 2.97 6.83 12.86
C ALA A 303 3.27 7.43 14.24
N PHE A 304 4.55 7.55 14.58
CA PHE A 304 5.01 8.19 15.81
C PHE A 304 4.63 9.67 15.84
N ILE A 305 4.95 10.41 14.77
CA ILE A 305 4.61 11.84 14.64
C ILE A 305 3.10 12.06 14.77
N GLY A 306 2.30 11.28 14.02
CA GLY A 306 0.84 11.38 14.06
C GLY A 306 0.28 11.13 15.45
N ALA A 307 0.80 10.14 16.18
CA ALA A 307 0.38 9.85 17.55
C ALA A 307 0.69 11.01 18.52
N VAL A 308 1.87 11.61 18.42
CA VAL A 308 2.25 12.75 19.28
C VAL A 308 1.41 13.98 18.95
N ILE A 309 1.21 14.31 17.66
CA ILE A 309 0.35 15.45 17.27
C ILE A 309 -1.08 15.21 17.73
N SER A 310 -1.62 14.01 17.49
CA SER A 310 -2.97 13.63 17.88
C SER A 310 -3.19 13.76 19.38
N GLY A 311 -2.28 13.21 20.19
CA GLY A 311 -2.35 13.33 21.65
C GLY A 311 -2.26 14.78 22.14
N MET A 312 -1.45 15.63 21.48
CA MET A 312 -1.37 17.05 21.80
C MET A 312 -2.64 17.81 21.44
N VAL A 313 -3.18 17.59 20.24
CA VAL A 313 -4.41 18.23 19.77
C VAL A 313 -5.57 17.84 20.69
N LEU A 314 -5.76 16.55 20.94
CA LEU A 314 -6.81 16.06 21.84
C LEU A 314 -6.62 16.56 23.29
N GLY A 315 -5.37 16.66 23.76
CA GLY A 315 -5.07 17.17 25.09
C GLY A 315 -5.34 18.67 25.28
N GLN A 316 -5.38 19.45 24.19
CA GLN A 316 -5.68 20.90 24.23
C GLN A 316 -7.14 21.23 23.87
N MET A 317 -7.86 20.32 23.24
CA MET A 317 -9.25 20.53 22.85
C MET A 317 -10.20 20.25 24.02
N SER A 318 -10.93 21.28 24.47
CA SER A 318 -12.04 21.14 25.41
C SER A 318 -13.34 20.94 24.64
N GLY A 319 -13.67 19.68 24.33
CA GLY A 319 -14.86 19.29 23.56
C GLY A 319 -14.59 18.99 22.07
N ASP A 320 -15.61 18.53 21.36
CA ASP A 320 -15.51 18.19 19.93
C ASP A 320 -15.26 19.44 19.07
N PRO A 321 -14.46 19.34 17.99
CA PRO A 321 -14.27 20.45 17.07
C PRO A 321 -15.61 20.89 16.45
N GLN A 322 -16.10 22.08 16.83
CA GLN A 322 -17.33 22.66 16.30
C GLN A 322 -17.10 23.28 14.90
N LEU A 323 -16.54 22.52 13.97
CA LEU A 323 -16.45 22.94 12.58
C LEU A 323 -17.80 22.71 11.88
N PRO A 324 -18.26 23.65 11.03
CA PRO A 324 -19.47 23.43 10.24
C PRO A 324 -19.34 22.20 9.34
N VAL A 325 -20.43 21.45 9.17
CA VAL A 325 -20.50 20.21 8.35
C VAL A 325 -19.94 20.40 6.93
N TRP A 326 -20.21 21.55 6.30
CA TRP A 326 -19.69 21.85 4.96
C TRP A 326 -18.15 21.91 4.91
N LEU A 327 -17.50 22.32 6.00
CA LEU A 327 -16.04 22.40 6.06
C LEU A 327 -15.42 21.01 6.13
N TRP A 328 -16.02 20.08 6.88
CA TRP A 328 -15.63 18.67 6.88
C TRP A 328 -15.75 18.05 5.49
N ALA A 329 -16.85 18.33 4.78
CA ALA A 329 -17.04 17.87 3.40
C ALA A 329 -15.97 18.45 2.45
N VAL A 330 -15.60 19.73 2.60
CA VAL A 330 -14.50 20.35 1.83
C VAL A 330 -13.16 19.70 2.16
N LEU A 331 -12.85 19.47 3.44
CA LEU A 331 -11.63 18.78 3.86
C LEU A 331 -11.56 17.37 3.24
N ALA A 332 -12.67 16.62 3.27
CA ALA A 332 -12.80 15.31 2.65
C ALA A 332 -12.54 15.38 1.13
N ALA A 333 -13.10 16.41 0.47
CA ALA A 333 -12.88 16.65 -0.95
C ALA A 333 -11.41 16.95 -1.29
N CYS A 334 -10.68 17.63 -0.39
CA CYS A 334 -9.28 18.02 -0.57
C CYS A 334 -8.29 16.86 -0.34
N VAL A 335 -8.63 15.85 0.46
CA VAL A 335 -7.71 14.75 0.80
C VAL A 335 -7.15 14.02 -0.44
N PRO A 336 -7.96 13.60 -1.45
CA PRO A 336 -7.41 12.90 -2.62
C PRO A 336 -6.43 13.77 -3.41
N TRP A 337 -6.69 15.08 -3.49
CA TRP A 337 -5.80 16.04 -4.13
C TRP A 337 -4.51 16.23 -3.36
N LEU A 338 -4.56 16.27 -2.03
CA LEU A 338 -3.38 16.34 -1.18
C LEU A 338 -2.44 15.16 -1.44
N PHE A 339 -2.98 13.93 -1.49
CA PHE A 339 -2.21 12.75 -1.89
C PHE A 339 -1.56 12.92 -3.26
N TYR A 340 -2.33 13.37 -4.25
CA TYR A 340 -1.86 13.50 -5.62
C TYR A 340 -0.76 14.57 -5.77
N VAL A 341 -0.99 15.77 -5.22
CA VAL A 341 -0.02 16.89 -5.26
C VAL A 341 1.26 16.53 -4.49
N ALA A 342 1.14 15.91 -3.31
CA ALA A 342 2.28 15.43 -2.57
C ALA A 342 3.06 14.36 -3.36
N GLY A 343 2.37 13.46 -4.06
CA GLY A 343 2.96 12.48 -4.96
C GLY A 343 3.68 13.10 -6.16
N LEU A 344 3.17 14.22 -6.71
CA LEU A 344 3.87 15.02 -7.71
C LEU A 344 5.14 15.67 -7.13
N GLY A 345 5.17 15.98 -5.83
CA GLY A 345 6.35 16.41 -5.09
C GLY A 345 7.31 15.28 -4.70
N GLY A 346 7.00 14.03 -5.07
CA GLY A 346 7.83 12.86 -4.74
C GLY A 346 7.60 12.28 -3.34
N MET A 347 6.56 12.72 -2.63
CA MET A 347 6.17 12.12 -1.36
C MET A 347 5.47 10.79 -1.59
N ASN A 348 5.85 9.78 -0.79
CA ASN A 348 5.18 8.49 -0.82
C ASN A 348 3.77 8.61 -0.20
N PRO A 349 2.72 8.04 -0.81
CA PRO A 349 1.38 7.98 -0.22
C PRO A 349 1.33 7.46 1.22
N ILE A 350 2.28 6.61 1.63
CA ILE A 350 2.41 6.17 3.02
C ILE A 350 2.62 7.36 3.97
N VAL A 351 3.48 8.33 3.61
CA VAL A 351 3.74 9.54 4.42
C VAL A 351 2.48 10.39 4.52
N VAL A 352 1.80 10.60 3.39
CA VAL A 352 0.60 11.44 3.37
C VAL A 352 -0.52 10.79 4.17
N GLY A 353 -0.77 9.48 3.98
CA GLY A 353 -1.84 8.77 4.67
C GLY A 353 -1.62 8.65 6.18
N THR A 354 -0.38 8.47 6.62
CA THR A 354 -0.05 8.43 8.06
C THR A 354 -0.26 9.78 8.73
N LEU A 355 0.14 10.89 8.08
CA LEU A 355 -0.08 12.24 8.60
C LEU A 355 -1.56 12.64 8.56
N VAL A 356 -2.23 12.42 7.42
CA VAL A 356 -3.65 12.72 7.25
C VAL A 356 -4.50 11.91 8.24
N GLY A 357 -4.34 10.58 8.28
CA GLY A 357 -5.11 9.75 9.20
C GLY A 357 -4.74 9.97 10.67
N GLY A 358 -3.46 10.22 10.97
CA GLY A 358 -3.03 10.49 12.34
C GLY A 358 -3.57 11.81 12.91
N VAL A 359 -3.65 12.87 12.08
CA VAL A 359 -4.11 14.20 12.50
C VAL A 359 -5.61 14.35 12.33
N LEU A 360 -6.16 14.07 11.15
CA LEU A 360 -7.58 14.26 10.87
C LEU A 360 -8.43 13.15 11.50
N GLY A 361 -7.92 11.92 11.59
CA GLY A 361 -8.69 10.80 12.10
C GLY A 361 -9.11 10.93 13.58
N SER A 362 -8.33 11.63 14.40
CA SER A 362 -8.67 11.83 15.82
C SER A 362 -9.71 12.92 16.07
N VAL A 363 -9.89 13.83 15.11
CA VAL A 363 -10.82 14.96 15.22
C VAL A 363 -12.01 14.84 14.25
N TRP A 364 -12.03 13.79 13.43
CA TRP A 364 -13.06 13.63 12.41
C TRP A 364 -14.43 13.39 13.05
N PRO A 365 -15.52 13.96 12.49
CA PRO A 365 -16.86 13.73 13.03
C PRO A 365 -17.21 12.24 13.05
N GLY A 366 -17.69 11.78 14.21
CA GLY A 366 -18.11 10.40 14.42
C GLY A 366 -19.23 10.01 13.45
N GLY A 367 -19.15 8.80 12.89
CA GLY A 367 -20.10 8.32 11.88
C GLY A 367 -19.77 8.71 10.43
N ALA A 368 -18.99 9.78 10.21
CA ALA A 368 -18.59 10.26 8.89
C ALA A 368 -17.17 9.83 8.45
N GLU A 369 -16.52 8.94 9.22
CA GLU A 369 -15.17 8.42 8.96
C GLU A 369 -15.05 7.72 7.61
N ILE A 370 -16.14 7.15 7.09
CA ILE A 370 -16.19 6.53 5.75
C ILE A 370 -15.81 7.53 4.65
N GLY A 371 -16.17 8.80 4.78
CA GLY A 371 -15.83 9.83 3.80
C GLY A 371 -14.32 10.09 3.74
N LEU A 372 -13.68 10.20 4.92
CA LEU A 372 -12.22 10.32 5.04
C LEU A 372 -11.51 9.04 4.57
N GLY A 373 -12.01 7.87 4.97
CA GLY A 373 -11.45 6.58 4.58
C GLY A 373 -11.44 6.38 3.07
N ILE A 374 -12.56 6.67 2.39
CA ILE A 374 -12.65 6.65 0.93
C ILE A 374 -11.69 7.67 0.31
N ALA A 375 -11.58 8.87 0.88
CA ALA A 375 -10.70 9.90 0.37
C ALA A 375 -9.22 9.47 0.41
N MET A 376 -8.81 8.82 1.50
CA MET A 376 -7.47 8.31 1.71
C MET A 376 -7.14 7.17 0.73
N VAL A 377 -7.98 6.13 0.64
CA VAL A 377 -7.66 4.96 -0.19
C VAL A 377 -7.70 5.29 -1.68
N THR A 378 -8.64 6.13 -2.13
CA THR A 378 -8.74 6.56 -3.53
C THR A 378 -7.63 7.53 -3.90
N GLY A 379 -7.33 8.51 -3.03
CA GLY A 379 -6.20 9.42 -3.17
C GLY A 379 -4.88 8.68 -3.31
N TRP A 380 -4.65 7.67 -2.46
CA TRP A 380 -3.49 6.79 -2.53
C TRP A 380 -3.40 6.07 -3.87
N GLY A 381 -4.47 5.38 -4.27
CA GLY A 381 -4.47 4.57 -5.48
C GLY A 381 -4.26 5.39 -6.76
N ILE A 382 -4.92 6.55 -6.86
CA ILE A 382 -4.74 7.46 -8.00
C ILE A 382 -3.33 8.04 -8.04
N THR A 383 -2.77 8.39 -6.88
CA THR A 383 -1.39 8.84 -6.78
C THR A 383 -0.41 7.77 -7.25
N ALA A 384 -0.67 6.51 -6.90
CA ALA A 384 0.19 5.39 -7.25
C ALA A 384 0.34 5.21 -8.76
N PHE A 385 -0.73 5.28 -9.57
CA PHE A 385 -0.60 5.15 -11.03
C PHE A 385 -0.42 6.47 -11.77
N GLY A 386 -0.75 7.60 -11.15
CA GLY A 386 -0.88 8.89 -11.80
C GLY A 386 0.26 9.88 -11.53
N THR A 387 1.27 9.54 -10.73
CA THR A 387 2.39 10.43 -10.40
C THR A 387 3.76 9.83 -10.77
N PRO A 388 4.71 10.64 -11.28
CA PRO A 388 5.94 10.11 -11.88
C PRO A 388 6.96 9.60 -10.87
N PHE A 389 6.83 9.98 -9.60
CA PHE A 389 7.78 9.61 -8.55
C PHE A 389 7.33 8.38 -7.73
N ALA A 390 6.15 7.83 -8.04
CA ALA A 390 5.67 6.63 -7.40
C ALA A 390 6.63 5.45 -7.69
N ALA A 391 6.86 4.60 -6.69
CA ALA A 391 7.87 3.53 -6.77
C ALA A 391 7.62 2.58 -7.97
N ASN A 392 6.35 2.27 -8.24
CA ASN A 392 5.92 1.50 -9.40
C ASN A 392 6.20 2.20 -10.74
N ALA A 393 6.06 3.53 -10.81
CA ALA A 393 6.40 4.28 -12.02
C ALA A 393 7.91 4.21 -12.31
N LEU A 394 8.74 4.35 -11.27
CA LEU A 394 10.19 4.24 -11.38
C LEU A 394 10.66 2.80 -11.70
N ILE A 395 10.01 1.78 -11.12
CA ILE A 395 10.27 0.38 -11.47
C ILE A 395 9.92 0.15 -12.95
N MET A 396 8.76 0.63 -13.38
CA MET A 396 8.33 0.50 -14.77
C MET A 396 9.28 1.20 -15.73
N GLU A 397 9.76 2.40 -15.40
CA GLU A 397 10.78 3.12 -16.19
C GLU A 397 12.09 2.34 -16.30
N ARG A 398 12.57 1.75 -15.19
CA ARG A 398 13.79 0.91 -15.23
C ARG A 398 13.63 -0.33 -16.09
N LEU A 399 12.43 -0.92 -16.11
CA LEU A 399 12.18 -2.16 -16.85
C LEU A 399 11.92 -1.88 -18.34
N THR A 400 11.14 -0.87 -18.65
CA THR A 400 10.66 -0.60 -20.03
C THR A 400 11.39 0.55 -20.72
N GLY A 401 12.18 1.34 -20.02
CA GLY A 401 12.79 2.55 -20.57
C GLY A 401 11.81 3.70 -20.83
N TYR A 402 10.50 3.50 -20.68
CA TYR A 402 9.52 4.57 -20.75
C TYR A 402 9.68 5.49 -19.55
N ARG A 403 9.90 6.79 -19.79
CA ARG A 403 10.02 7.80 -18.74
C ARG A 403 8.79 7.75 -17.83
N ALA A 404 8.98 7.74 -16.51
CA ALA A 404 7.86 7.69 -15.56
C ALA A 404 6.89 8.88 -15.73
N ARG A 405 7.41 10.05 -16.13
CA ARG A 405 6.60 11.23 -16.50
C ARG A 405 5.64 10.99 -17.66
N ASP A 406 6.05 10.19 -18.63
CA ASP A 406 5.18 9.87 -19.76
C ASP A 406 4.22 8.74 -19.36
N ALA A 407 4.76 7.63 -18.86
CA ALA A 407 4.01 6.40 -18.61
C ALA A 407 2.97 6.51 -17.48
N SER A 408 3.34 7.16 -16.37
CA SER A 408 2.47 7.27 -15.20
C SER A 408 1.69 8.59 -15.20
N PHE A 409 2.36 9.72 -15.45
CA PHE A 409 1.71 11.03 -15.37
C PHE A 409 0.95 11.39 -16.66
N ARG A 410 1.63 11.64 -17.79
CA ARG A 410 0.97 12.16 -19.00
C ARG A 410 -0.09 11.20 -19.57
N TRP A 411 0.19 9.91 -19.64
CA TRP A 411 -0.73 8.92 -20.20
C TRP A 411 -1.96 8.64 -19.31
N SER A 412 -1.88 8.96 -18.03
CA SER A 412 -2.98 8.76 -17.08
C SER A 412 -3.59 10.05 -16.56
N LEU A 413 -3.08 11.23 -16.94
CA LEU A 413 -3.51 12.52 -16.40
C LEU A 413 -5.03 12.71 -16.44
N ALA A 414 -5.65 12.51 -17.60
CA ALA A 414 -7.10 12.67 -17.73
C ALA A 414 -7.89 11.68 -16.85
N LEU A 415 -7.43 10.43 -16.75
CA LEU A 415 -8.02 9.43 -15.85
C LEU A 415 -7.81 9.81 -14.37
N SER A 416 -6.62 10.29 -14.00
CA SER A 416 -6.29 10.73 -12.65
C SER A 416 -7.15 11.92 -12.24
N LEU A 417 -7.27 12.95 -13.07
CA LEU A 417 -8.11 14.12 -12.79
C LEU A 417 -9.59 13.75 -12.67
N SER A 418 -10.08 12.88 -13.56
CA SER A 418 -11.47 12.40 -13.50
C SER A 418 -11.71 11.57 -12.23
N GLY A 419 -10.77 10.67 -11.91
CA GLY A 419 -10.83 9.85 -10.70
C GLY A 419 -10.76 10.69 -9.43
N LEU A 420 -9.91 11.73 -9.38
CA LEU A 420 -9.81 12.65 -8.26
C LEU A 420 -11.10 13.44 -8.08
N GLY A 421 -11.69 13.95 -9.17
CA GLY A 421 -12.97 14.64 -9.11
C GLY A 421 -14.09 13.76 -8.54
N ILE A 422 -14.20 12.51 -9.03
CA ILE A 422 -15.21 11.56 -8.54
C ILE A 422 -14.92 11.17 -7.08
N ALA A 423 -13.66 10.93 -6.72
CA ALA A 423 -13.26 10.62 -5.34
C ALA A 423 -13.61 11.77 -4.40
N SER A 424 -13.29 13.01 -4.77
CA SER A 424 -13.62 14.22 -4.00
C SER A 424 -15.12 14.36 -3.80
N LEU A 425 -15.92 14.18 -4.86
CA LEU A 425 -17.38 14.26 -4.77
C LEU A 425 -17.95 13.17 -3.87
N LEU A 426 -17.49 11.93 -4.04
CA LEU A 426 -17.93 10.81 -3.22
C LEU A 426 -17.60 11.03 -1.74
N SER A 427 -16.35 11.35 -1.43
CA SER A 427 -15.91 11.63 -0.06
C SER A 427 -16.63 12.81 0.57
N ALA A 428 -16.80 13.92 -0.15
CA ALA A 428 -17.53 15.08 0.33
C ALA A 428 -19.00 14.75 0.59
N SER A 429 -19.66 14.04 -0.32
CA SER A 429 -21.07 13.66 -0.16
C SER A 429 -21.30 12.73 1.02
N LEU A 430 -20.40 11.76 1.24
CA LEU A 430 -20.47 10.84 2.36
C LEU A 430 -20.28 11.57 3.68
N THR A 431 -19.29 12.46 3.74
CA THR A 431 -19.06 13.28 4.93
C THR A 431 -20.22 14.22 5.20
N LEU A 432 -20.75 14.91 4.19
CA LEU A 432 -21.89 15.82 4.34
C LEU A 432 -23.15 15.10 4.82
N TRP A 433 -23.37 13.86 4.37
CA TRP A 433 -24.57 13.09 4.70
C TRP A 433 -24.52 12.44 6.09
N LEU A 434 -23.32 12.19 6.62
CA LEU A 434 -23.12 11.43 7.87
C LEU A 434 -22.62 12.27 9.05
N ALA A 435 -22.13 13.49 8.81
CA ALA A 435 -21.53 14.35 9.83
C ALA A 435 -22.53 15.27 10.55
#